data_AF-A0A416U212-F1
#
_entry.id   AF-A0A416U212-F1
#
_cell.length_a   1.000
_cell.length_b   1.000
_cell.length_c   1.000
_cell.angle_alpha   90.00
_cell.angle_beta   90.00
_cell.angle_gamma   90.00
#
_symmetry.space_group_name_H-M   'P 1'
#
loop_
_entity.id
_entity.type
_entity.pdbx_description
1 polymer ?
#
loop_
_entity_poly.entity_id
_entity_poly.type
_entity_poly.pdbx_seq_one_letter_code
_entity_poly.pdbx_strand_id
1 'polypeptide(L)'
;MIYIEVIETNLIIDENNMIRDHQSRIVEADSWNEYCEAHKNYDGKAVFFKSKVMKGNSIQSNCKISNLKYDEMHLSCNITKLKDNGEEIFTDKRLAYRIVNPT
;
A
#
# COMPACT_ATOMS: atom_id res chain seq x y z
N MET A 1 5.02 20.80 -9.97
CA MET A 1 4.02 20.19 -9.08
C MET A 1 4.70 19.84 -7.78
N ILE A 2 4.07 20.12 -6.64
CA ILE A 2 4.55 19.71 -5.33
C ILE A 2 3.85 18.39 -5.03
N TYR A 3 4.58 17.28 -5.12
CA TYR A 3 4.09 15.98 -4.70
C TYR A 3 4.19 15.87 -3.17
N ILE A 4 3.32 15.06 -2.58
CA ILE A 4 3.53 14.58 -1.21
C ILE A 4 4.37 13.31 -1.22
N GLU A 5 5.07 13.07 -0.13
CA GLU A 5 5.77 11.81 0.08
C GLU A 5 4.96 10.91 1.01
N VAL A 6 4.89 9.63 0.67
CA VAL A 6 4.23 8.60 1.46
C VAL A 6 5.23 7.48 1.74
N ILE A 7 5.38 7.11 3.01
CA ILE A 7 6.08 5.88 3.38
C ILE A 7 5.10 4.74 3.23
N GLU A 8 5.39 3.79 2.35
CA GLU A 8 4.65 2.54 2.22
C GLU A 8 5.45 1.42 2.89
N THR A 9 4.79 0.62 3.73
CA THR A 9 5.36 -0.57 4.35
C THR A 9 4.45 -1.77 4.12
N ASN A 10 4.99 -2.85 3.58
CA ASN A 10 4.36 -4.16 3.56
C ASN A 10 4.95 -5.03 4.66
N LEU A 11 4.09 -5.72 5.41
CA LEU A 11 4.48 -6.70 6.41
C LEU A 11 3.86 -8.05 6.07
N ILE A 12 4.69 -9.09 6.06
CA ILE A 12 4.23 -10.48 6.11
C ILE A 12 4.18 -10.88 7.57
N ILE A 13 2.99 -11.24 8.05
CA ILE A 13 2.73 -11.63 9.43
C ILE A 13 2.25 -13.08 9.42
N ASP A 14 2.82 -13.93 10.27
CA ASP A 14 2.40 -15.32 10.39
C ASP A 14 1.20 -15.51 11.32
N GLU A 15 0.75 -16.75 11.46
CA GLU A 15 -0.38 -17.15 12.31
C GLU A 15 -0.19 -16.83 13.81
N ASN A 16 1.05 -16.66 14.26
CA ASN A 16 1.39 -16.29 15.64
C ASN A 16 1.54 -14.78 15.83
N ASN A 17 1.12 -13.98 14.85
CA ASN A 17 1.29 -12.53 14.78
C ASN A 17 2.76 -12.07 14.78
N MET A 18 3.69 -12.93 14.36
CA MET A 18 5.10 -12.57 14.22
C MET A 18 5.37 -12.00 12.83
N ILE A 19 6.04 -10.85 12.77
CA ILE A 19 6.52 -10.26 11.52
C ILE A 19 7.64 -11.16 10.98
N ARG A 20 7.43 -11.73 9.79
CA ARG A 20 8.39 -12.58 9.08
C ARG A 20 9.18 -11.82 8.03
N ASP A 21 8.54 -10.85 7.40
CA ASP A 21 9.18 -9.95 6.45
C ASP A 21 8.61 -8.54 6.58
N HIS A 22 9.45 -7.54 6.28
CA HIS A 22 9.03 -6.16 6.19
C HIS A 22 9.79 -5.46 5.07
N GLN A 23 9.07 -4.70 4.24
CA GLN A 23 9.66 -3.90 3.19
C GLN A 23 9.02 -2.52 3.17
N SER A 24 9.85 -1.49 3.23
CA SER A 24 9.41 -0.10 3.24
C SER A 24 10.06 0.71 2.13
N ARG A 25 9.33 1.68 1.59
CA ARG A 25 9.85 2.64 0.62
C ARG A 25 9.08 3.96 0.67
N ILE A 26 9.67 5.00 0.11
CA ILE A 26 9.00 6.29 -0.10
C ILE A 26 8.50 6.34 -1.54
N VAL A 27 7.24 6.75 -1.70
CA VAL A 27 6.61 7.04 -2.98
C VAL A 27 6.06 8.47 -3.03
N GLU A 28 5.96 9.00 -4.24
CA GLU A 28 5.42 10.33 -4.54
C GLU A 28 3.99 10.20 -5.07
N ALA A 29 3.06 10.95 -4.47
CA ALA A 29 1.67 11.07 -4.89
C ALA A 29 1.29 12.55 -5.06
N ASP A 30 0.30 12.87 -5.90
CA ASP A 30 -0.19 14.24 -6.11
C ASP A 30 -0.87 14.78 -4.85
N SER A 31 -1.56 13.91 -4.12
CA SER A 31 -2.15 14.25 -2.82
C SER A 31 -2.36 13.01 -1.96
N TRP A 32 -2.55 13.22 -0.66
CA TRP A 32 -2.91 12.12 0.24
C TRP A 32 -4.25 11.48 -0.14
N ASN A 33 -5.21 12.31 -0.56
CA ASN A 33 -6.52 11.84 -1.00
C ASN A 33 -6.41 10.95 -2.24
N GLU A 34 -5.57 11.31 -3.21
CA GLU A 34 -5.32 10.49 -4.39
C GLU A 34 -4.73 9.12 -4.01
N TYR A 35 -3.74 9.08 -3.10
CA TYR A 35 -3.17 7.83 -2.60
C TYR A 35 -4.23 6.94 -1.92
N CYS A 36 -5.08 7.51 -1.08
CA CYS A 36 -6.15 6.79 -0.39
C CYS A 36 -7.23 6.29 -1.37
N GLU A 37 -7.67 7.12 -2.32
CA GLU A 37 -8.67 6.74 -3.31
C GLU A 37 -8.16 5.66 -4.28
N ALA A 38 -6.85 5.61 -4.55
CA ALA A 38 -6.25 4.51 -5.31
C ALA A 38 -6.37 3.14 -4.60
N HIS A 39 -6.39 3.12 -3.27
CA HIS A 39 -6.65 1.89 -2.50
C HIS A 39 -8.15 1.60 -2.38
N LYS A 40 -8.97 2.63 -2.18
CA LYS A 40 -10.41 2.48 -2.01
C LYS A 40 -11.13 2.04 -3.29
N ASN A 41 -10.72 2.57 -4.44
CA ASN A 41 -11.34 2.30 -5.74
C ASN A 41 -10.49 1.36 -6.61
N TYR A 42 -9.63 0.55 -5.99
CA TYR A 42 -8.77 -0.38 -6.69
C TYR A 42 -9.59 -1.36 -7.55
N ASP A 43 -9.31 -1.40 -8.85
CA ASP A 43 -10.11 -2.11 -9.86
C ASP A 43 -9.48 -3.44 -10.33
N GLY A 44 -8.40 -3.89 -9.67
CA GLY A 44 -7.64 -5.08 -10.07
C GLY A 44 -6.43 -4.79 -10.96
N LYS A 45 -6.27 -3.57 -11.49
CA LYS A 45 -5.08 -3.19 -12.26
C LYS A 45 -3.97 -2.72 -11.35
N ALA A 46 -2.72 -2.86 -11.82
CA ALA A 46 -1.57 -2.39 -11.06
C ALA A 46 -1.63 -0.87 -10.85
N VAL A 47 -1.37 -0.43 -9.61
CA VAL A 47 -1.26 0.98 -9.23
C VAL A 47 0.21 1.31 -9.03
N PHE A 48 0.67 2.37 -9.70
CA PHE A 48 2.05 2.82 -9.66
C PHE A 48 2.15 4.24 -9.09
N PHE A 49 2.82 4.38 -7.95
CA PHE A 49 3.36 5.64 -7.48
C PHE A 49 4.88 5.63 -7.67
N LYS A 50 5.44 6.76 -8.11
CA LYS A 50 6.88 6.88 -8.36
C LYS A 50 7.63 6.73 -7.04
N SER A 51 8.53 5.76 -6.95
CA SER A 51 9.38 5.60 -5.77
C SER A 51 10.73 6.30 -5.94
N LYS A 52 11.25 6.85 -4.84
CA LYS A 52 12.60 7.44 -4.78
C LYS A 52 13.73 6.41 -4.64
N VAL A 53 13.43 5.24 -4.06
CA VAL A 53 14.46 4.26 -3.65
C VAL A 53 14.29 2.92 -4.36
N MET A 54 13.06 2.39 -4.42
CA MET A 54 12.81 1.03 -4.89
C MET A 54 11.66 0.97 -5.91
N LYS A 55 11.97 0.53 -7.13
CA LYS A 55 10.97 0.34 -8.19
C LYS A 55 9.98 -0.77 -7.81
N GLY A 56 8.73 -0.60 -8.24
CA GLY A 56 7.66 -1.58 -8.05
C GLY A 56 6.30 -0.91 -7.99
N ASN A 57 5.24 -1.68 -8.20
CA ASN A 57 3.88 -1.19 -8.06
C ASN A 57 3.54 -1.00 -6.58
N SER A 58 2.82 0.07 -6.26
CA SER A 58 2.29 0.29 -4.91
C SER A 58 1.21 -0.73 -4.59
N ILE A 59 0.39 -1.08 -5.58
CA ILE A 59 -0.55 -2.20 -5.52
C ILE A 59 -0.34 -3.03 -6.78
N GLN A 60 0.00 -4.30 -6.63
CA GLN A 60 0.15 -5.20 -7.78
C GLN A 60 -1.21 -5.41 -8.47
N SER A 61 -1.23 -5.91 -9.71
CA SER A 61 -2.47 -6.38 -10.34
C SER A 61 -3.00 -7.64 -9.67
N ASN A 62 -4.28 -7.95 -9.88
CA ASN A 62 -4.95 -9.16 -9.36
C ASN A 62 -4.80 -9.29 -7.84
N CYS A 63 -5.04 -8.19 -7.13
CA CYS A 63 -5.13 -8.19 -5.67
C CYS A 63 -6.57 -7.98 -5.19
N LYS A 64 -6.80 -8.25 -3.92
CA LYS A 64 -7.99 -7.85 -3.18
C LYS A 64 -7.56 -7.00 -2.01
N ILE A 65 -8.17 -5.83 -1.85
CA ILE A 65 -7.94 -4.96 -0.72
C ILE A 65 -9.06 -5.21 0.30
N SER A 66 -8.68 -5.42 1.55
CA SER A 66 -9.63 -5.61 2.65
C SER A 66 -9.17 -4.88 3.90
N ASN A 67 -10.09 -4.66 4.84
CA ASN A 67 -9.82 -3.96 6.10
C ASN A 67 -9.18 -2.57 5.92
N LEU A 68 -9.53 -1.88 4.83
CA LEU A 68 -9.02 -0.54 4.54
C LEU A 68 -9.53 0.46 5.58
N LYS A 69 -8.60 1.14 6.24
CA LYS A 69 -8.85 2.24 7.16
C LYS A 69 -7.84 3.34 6.85
N TYR A 70 -8.29 4.58 6.78
CA TYR A 70 -7.40 5.72 6.64
C TYR A 70 -7.95 6.97 7.32
N ASP A 71 -7.06 7.87 7.71
CA ASP A 71 -7.34 9.20 8.22
C ASP A 71 -6.55 10.25 7.40
N GLU A 72 -6.27 11.43 7.95
CA GLU A 72 -5.55 12.50 7.27
C GLU A 72 -4.06 12.22 7.01
N MET A 73 -3.48 11.21 7.68
CA MET A 73 -2.05 10.91 7.69
C MET A 73 -1.72 9.41 7.54
N HIS A 74 -2.62 8.52 7.94
CA HIS A 74 -2.39 7.09 8.06
C HIS A 74 -3.33 6.30 7.18
N LEU A 75 -2.82 5.26 6.53
CA LEU A 75 -3.62 4.24 5.86
C LEU A 75 -3.14 2.86 6.29
N SER A 76 -4.07 1.95 6.57
CA SER A 76 -3.79 0.54 6.76
C SER A 76 -4.79 -0.31 6.00
N CYS A 77 -4.31 -1.40 5.41
CA CYS A 77 -5.18 -2.41 4.79
C CYS A 77 -4.46 -3.75 4.72
N ASN A 78 -5.20 -4.77 4.32
CA ASN A 78 -4.64 -6.03 3.87
C ASN A 78 -4.69 -6.05 2.33
N ILE A 79 -3.59 -6.46 1.71
CA ILE A 79 -3.48 -6.69 0.26
C ILE A 79 -3.28 -8.18 0.05
N THR A 80 -4.30 -8.84 -0.50
CA THR A 80 -4.28 -10.28 -0.78
C THR A 80 -4.04 -10.51 -2.26
N LYS A 81 -2.97 -11.22 -2.62
CA LYS A 81 -2.70 -11.60 -4.01
C LYS A 81 -3.60 -12.76 -4.42
N LEU A 82 -4.19 -12.68 -5.61
CA LEU A 82 -5.06 -13.71 -6.16
C LEU A 82 -4.43 -14.40 -7.36
N LYS A 83 -4.79 -15.68 -7.56
CA LYS A 83 -4.65 -16.39 -8.83
C LYS A 83 -5.75 -15.95 -9.81
N ASP A 84 -5.60 -16.29 -11.08
CA ASP A 84 -6.58 -15.97 -12.12
C ASP A 84 -7.97 -16.61 -11.87
N ASN A 85 -8.03 -17.72 -11.13
CA ASN A 85 -9.27 -18.36 -10.72
C ASN A 85 -9.88 -17.78 -9.43
N GLY A 86 -9.28 -16.73 -8.85
CA GLY A 86 -9.76 -16.05 -7.64
C GLY A 86 -9.25 -16.64 -6.31
N GLU A 87 -8.46 -17.71 -6.32
CA GLU A 87 -7.85 -18.26 -5.09
C GLU A 87 -6.80 -17.31 -4.50
N GLU A 88 -6.79 -17.19 -3.17
CA GLU A 88 -5.82 -16.38 -2.43
C GLU A 88 -4.44 -17.09 -2.37
N ILE A 89 -3.36 -16.34 -2.63
CA ILE A 89 -1.98 -16.84 -2.62
C ILE A 89 -1.28 -16.46 -1.31
N PHE A 90 -1.25 -15.17 -1.01
CA PHE A 90 -0.67 -14.60 0.21
C PHE A 90 -1.33 -13.26 0.52
N THR A 91 -1.24 -12.83 1.78
CA THR A 91 -1.77 -11.55 2.24
C THR A 91 -0.70 -10.79 2.99
N ASP A 92 -0.48 -9.54 2.56
CA ASP A 92 0.40 -8.61 3.24
C ASP A 92 -0.43 -7.55 3.99
N LYS A 93 0.07 -7.13 5.15
CA LYS A 93 -0.41 -5.92 5.82
C LYS A 93 0.28 -4.71 5.20
N ARG A 94 -0.49 -3.81 4.60
CA ARG A 94 -0.01 -2.48 4.17
C ARG A 94 -0.22 -1.48 5.29
N LEU A 95 0.84 -0.75 5.63
CA LEU A 95 0.80 0.48 6.39
C LEU A 95 1.35 1.61 5.51
N ALA A 96 0.70 2.77 5.53
CA ALA A 96 1.17 3.94 4.81
C ALA A 96 1.03 5.20 5.64
N TYR A 97 2.04 6.07 5.53
CA TYR A 97 2.16 7.29 6.34
C TYR A 97 2.50 8.47 5.43
N ARG A 98 1.66 9.50 5.44
CA ARG A 98 1.98 10.79 4.80
C ARG A 98 3.12 11.45 5.56
N ILE A 99 4.19 11.81 4.85
CA ILE A 99 5.27 12.62 5.41
C ILE A 99 4.79 14.09 5.44
N VAL A 100 4.85 14.68 6.62
CA VAL A 100 4.65 16.12 6.83
C VAL A 100 5.90 16.68 7.48
N ASN A 101 6.43 17.77 6.93
CA ASN A 101 7.54 18.45 7.58
C ASN A 101 7.02 19.06 8.89
N PRO A 102 7.74 18.90 10.00
CA PRO A 102 7.41 19.64 11.21
C PRO A 102 7.46 21.13 10.90
N THR A 103 6.36 21.82 11.23
CA THR A 103 6.24 23.29 11.20
C THR A 103 7.05 23.94 12.30
#